data_AF-A0A7S0NWH6-F1
#
_entry.id   AF-A0A7S0NWH6-F1
#
_cell.length_a   1.000
_cell.length_b   1.000
_cell.length_c   1.000
_cell.angle_alpha   90.00
_cell.angle_beta   90.00
_cell.angle_gamma   90.00
#
_symmetry.space_group_name_H-M   'P 1'
#
loop_
_entity.id
_entity.type
_entity.pdbx_description
1 polymer ?
#
loop_
_entity_poly.entity_id
_entity_poly.type
_entity_poly.pdbx_seq_one_letter_code
_entity_poly.pdbx_strand_id
1 'polypeptide(L)'
;KKSHMADVLKKSLQSEVVSVKKRWGDEVKLSKASPSSATYPLPIGIERAIPRPECAEQFDVDELKLKLWIRELQPSDDAVRVEVSSDFPALVCESVATRVFEVWAGELSHGQGWRLEAVLEWAEEHFAELLLLESACIDMYDGVDTSGMTIRRYALVDPPIDEDEDDDSDSELEQDEDEGKNNGDCGEGEERVSTETDTAAQLCDERERLERITLAAEAEADRQWREQRRREAEELGEAGRQPTTVSKKQQQALIKEKQDKRQGARLRKTGSRANKFDADAAGKKANKKNGLLH
;
A
#
# COMPACT_ATOMS: atom_id res chain seq x y z
N LYS A 1 -9.45 28.66 -29.15
CA LYS A 1 -8.05 28.20 -28.95
C LYS A 1 -7.93 27.18 -27.81
N LYS A 2 -8.41 27.46 -26.58
CA LYS A 2 -8.39 26.50 -25.45
C LYS A 2 -9.07 25.14 -25.74
N SER A 3 -10.24 25.13 -26.38
CA SER A 3 -10.94 23.88 -26.74
C SER A 3 -10.14 23.00 -27.72
N HIS A 4 -9.44 23.60 -28.69
CA HIS A 4 -8.66 22.83 -29.67
C HIS A 4 -7.45 22.13 -29.04
N MET A 5 -6.77 22.79 -28.09
CA MET A 5 -5.65 22.18 -27.35
C MET A 5 -6.12 21.04 -26.44
N ALA A 6 -7.25 21.22 -25.75
CA ALA A 6 -7.83 20.16 -24.93
C ALA A 6 -8.18 18.91 -25.76
N ASP A 7 -8.70 19.09 -26.97
CA ASP A 7 -9.01 17.98 -27.87
C ASP A 7 -7.74 17.24 -28.35
N VAL A 8 -6.64 17.97 -28.58
CA VAL A 8 -5.34 17.37 -28.94
C VAL A 8 -4.78 16.55 -27.78
N LEU A 9 -4.77 17.11 -26.56
CA LEU A 9 -4.30 16.40 -25.37
C LEU A 9 -5.12 15.15 -25.08
N LYS A 10 -6.45 15.24 -25.21
CA LYS A 10 -7.36 14.10 -25.06
C LYS A 10 -7.06 13.00 -26.08
N LYS A 11 -6.82 13.36 -27.35
CA LYS A 11 -6.43 12.38 -28.38
C LYS A 11 -5.08 11.74 -28.09
N SER A 12 -4.11 12.52 -27.62
CA SER A 12 -2.79 12.00 -27.20
C SER A 12 -2.91 10.98 -26.08
N LEU A 13 -3.65 11.32 -25.02
CA LEU A 13 -3.91 10.39 -23.92
C LEU A 13 -4.63 9.12 -24.40
N GLN A 14 -5.65 9.28 -25.25
CA GLN A 14 -6.36 8.14 -25.81
C GLN A 14 -5.45 7.23 -26.65
N SER A 15 -4.53 7.80 -27.45
CA SER A 15 -3.57 6.99 -28.20
C SER A 15 -2.62 6.25 -27.28
N GLU A 16 -2.10 6.87 -26.22
CA GLU A 16 -1.22 6.19 -25.26
C GLU A 16 -1.95 5.07 -24.52
N VAL A 17 -3.17 5.31 -24.03
CA VAL A 17 -3.99 4.28 -23.38
C VAL A 17 -4.28 3.10 -24.32
N VAL A 18 -4.50 3.37 -25.61
CA VAL A 18 -4.69 2.31 -26.61
C VAL A 18 -3.39 1.54 -26.86
N SER A 19 -2.25 2.20 -26.92
CA SER A 19 -0.95 1.54 -27.09
C SER A 19 -0.60 0.65 -25.88
N VAL A 20 -0.81 1.15 -24.66
CA VAL A 20 -0.69 0.37 -23.41
C VAL A 20 -1.57 -0.88 -23.47
N LYS A 21 -2.87 -0.71 -23.80
CA LYS A 21 -3.79 -1.86 -23.90
C LYS A 21 -3.40 -2.82 -25.02
N LYS A 22 -2.81 -2.34 -26.11
CA LYS A 22 -2.33 -3.18 -27.21
C LYS A 22 -1.09 -3.98 -26.82
N ARG A 23 -0.19 -3.40 -26.01
CA ARG A 23 1.05 -4.03 -25.57
C ARG A 23 0.80 -5.15 -24.55
N TRP A 24 -0.01 -4.89 -23.53
CA TRP A 24 -0.22 -5.80 -22.39
C TRP A 24 -1.59 -6.51 -22.38
N GLY A 25 -2.50 -6.15 -23.28
CA GLY A 25 -3.76 -6.88 -23.48
C GLY A 25 -4.62 -6.95 -22.23
N ASP A 26 -4.84 -8.17 -21.74
CA ASP A 26 -5.73 -8.49 -20.63
C ASP A 26 -5.11 -8.21 -19.24
N GLU A 27 -3.79 -7.98 -19.18
CA GLU A 27 -3.08 -7.58 -17.94
C GLU A 27 -3.41 -6.13 -17.54
N VAL A 28 -4.00 -5.35 -18.44
CA VAL A 28 -4.37 -3.95 -18.21
C VAL A 28 -5.88 -3.78 -18.13
N LYS A 29 -6.34 -3.21 -17.02
CA LYS A 29 -7.72 -2.80 -16.79
C LYS A 29 -7.83 -1.28 -16.82
N LEU A 30 -8.88 -0.79 -17.49
CA LEU A 30 -9.17 0.63 -17.55
C LEU A 30 -10.40 0.93 -16.71
N SER A 31 -10.25 1.86 -15.78
CA SER A 31 -11.31 2.44 -14.97
C SER A 31 -11.50 3.90 -15.36
N LYS A 32 -12.75 4.36 -15.37
CA LYS A 32 -13.12 5.74 -15.65
C LYS A 32 -14.16 6.15 -14.63
N ALA A 33 -14.29 7.45 -14.38
CA ALA A 33 -15.41 7.96 -13.60
C ALA A 33 -16.75 7.49 -14.19
N SER A 34 -17.78 7.42 -13.35
CA SER A 34 -19.14 7.11 -13.81
C SER A 34 -19.59 8.12 -14.87
N PRO A 35 -20.29 7.69 -15.94
CA PRO A 35 -20.87 8.60 -16.94
C PRO A 35 -21.82 9.65 -16.35
N SER A 36 -22.35 9.39 -15.15
CA SER A 36 -23.20 10.32 -14.40
C SER A 36 -22.44 11.35 -13.58
N SER A 37 -21.10 11.25 -13.48
CA SER A 37 -20.27 12.19 -12.73
C SER A 37 -20.03 13.47 -13.53
N ALA A 38 -20.01 14.62 -12.83
CA ALA A 38 -19.66 15.92 -13.42
C ALA A 38 -18.23 15.95 -14.01
N THR A 39 -17.36 15.05 -13.55
CA THR A 39 -15.94 14.97 -13.97
C THR A 39 -15.71 14.02 -15.15
N TYR A 40 -16.74 13.31 -15.63
CA TYR A 40 -16.58 12.32 -16.71
C TYR A 40 -15.92 12.92 -17.95
N PRO A 41 -14.87 12.28 -18.53
CA PRO A 41 -14.39 10.92 -18.26
C PRO A 41 -13.30 10.78 -17.18
N LEU A 42 -12.91 11.88 -16.52
CA LEU A 42 -11.87 11.90 -15.51
C LEU A 42 -12.42 11.65 -14.10
N PRO A 43 -11.64 11.06 -13.19
CA PRO A 43 -10.31 10.50 -13.42
C PRO A 43 -10.33 9.23 -14.27
N ILE A 44 -9.25 8.99 -15.01
CA ILE A 44 -8.98 7.74 -15.75
C ILE A 44 -7.95 6.97 -14.94
N GLY A 45 -8.26 5.73 -14.55
CA GLY A 45 -7.34 4.84 -13.86
C GLY A 45 -6.91 3.69 -14.77
N ILE A 46 -5.61 3.50 -14.93
CA ILE A 46 -5.00 2.40 -15.70
C ILE A 46 -4.36 1.47 -14.68
N GLU A 47 -4.94 0.29 -14.50
CA GLU A 47 -4.45 -0.73 -13.59
C GLU A 47 -3.74 -1.82 -14.39
N ARG A 48 -2.49 -2.14 -14.05
CA ARG A 48 -1.69 -3.22 -14.63
C ARG A 48 -1.31 -4.21 -13.53
N ALA A 49 -1.54 -5.49 -13.77
CA ALA A 49 -0.91 -6.56 -12.97
C ALA A 49 0.43 -6.92 -13.60
N ILE A 50 1.53 -6.49 -13.00
CA ILE A 50 2.90 -6.75 -13.48
C ILE A 50 3.30 -8.13 -12.96
N PRO A 51 3.49 -9.15 -13.82
CA PRO A 51 3.90 -10.47 -13.37
C PRO A 51 5.32 -10.44 -12.80
N ARG A 52 5.60 -11.34 -11.84
CA ARG A 52 6.94 -11.49 -11.26
C ARG A 52 7.98 -11.81 -12.37
N PRO A 53 9.01 -10.98 -12.55
CA PRO A 53 10.11 -11.29 -13.46
C PRO A 53 11.06 -12.33 -12.85
N GLU A 54 11.90 -12.96 -13.68
CA GLU A 54 12.88 -13.96 -13.25
C GLU A 54 13.87 -13.40 -12.21
N CYS A 55 14.24 -12.13 -12.30
CA CYS A 55 15.13 -11.49 -11.33
C CYS A 55 14.54 -11.42 -9.90
N ALA A 56 13.22 -11.57 -9.77
CA ALA A 56 12.51 -11.54 -8.50
C ALA A 56 12.05 -12.94 -8.03
N GLU A 57 12.54 -14.05 -8.62
CA GLU A 57 12.11 -15.43 -8.30
C GLU A 57 12.20 -15.77 -6.79
N GLN A 58 13.13 -15.14 -6.09
CA GLN A 58 13.34 -15.31 -4.64
C GLN A 58 12.21 -14.70 -3.79
N PHE A 59 11.40 -13.79 -4.34
CA PHE A 59 10.27 -13.18 -3.64
C PHE A 59 9.00 -14.01 -3.81
N ASP A 60 8.23 -14.18 -2.73
CA ASP A 60 6.92 -14.85 -2.73
C ASP A 60 5.79 -13.91 -3.17
N VAL A 61 6.02 -13.17 -4.25
CA VAL A 61 5.07 -12.24 -4.84
C VAL A 61 4.86 -12.64 -6.29
N ASP A 62 3.66 -13.08 -6.67
CA ASP A 62 3.39 -13.52 -8.04
C ASP A 62 3.14 -12.35 -9.01
N GLU A 63 2.50 -11.27 -8.53
CA GLU A 63 2.18 -10.09 -9.35
C GLU A 63 2.15 -8.82 -8.51
N LEU A 64 2.61 -7.71 -9.08
CA LEU A 64 2.50 -6.35 -8.54
C LEU A 64 1.41 -5.59 -9.28
N LYS A 65 0.29 -5.33 -8.61
CA LYS A 65 -0.82 -4.56 -9.20
C LYS A 65 -0.61 -3.07 -8.98
N LEU A 66 -0.31 -2.38 -10.06
CA LEU A 66 -0.06 -0.95 -10.08
C LEU A 66 -1.20 -0.21 -10.78
N LYS A 67 -1.69 0.87 -10.18
CA LYS A 67 -2.78 1.69 -10.72
C LYS A 67 -2.35 3.14 -10.88
N LEU A 68 -2.32 3.58 -12.13
CA LEU A 68 -1.98 4.94 -12.54
C LEU A 68 -3.27 5.74 -12.76
N TRP A 69 -3.49 6.76 -11.95
CA TRP A 69 -4.62 7.66 -12.03
C TRP A 69 -4.25 8.97 -12.71
N ILE A 70 -5.10 9.41 -13.63
CA ILE A 70 -5.01 10.68 -14.32
C ILE A 70 -6.27 11.48 -13.97
N ARG A 71 -6.09 12.57 -13.25
CA ARG A 71 -7.14 13.47 -12.73
C ARG A 71 -7.45 14.62 -13.67
N GLU A 72 -6.45 15.10 -14.41
CA GLU A 72 -6.59 16.22 -15.34
C GLU A 72 -6.12 15.85 -16.76
N LEU A 73 -6.45 16.67 -17.77
CA LEU A 73 -6.00 16.45 -19.15
C LEU A 73 -4.62 17.06 -19.45
N GLN A 74 -4.17 17.98 -18.61
CA GLN A 74 -2.85 18.60 -18.71
C GLN A 74 -1.85 17.67 -18.00
N PRO A 75 -0.77 17.21 -18.66
CA PRO A 75 0.28 16.45 -18.00
C PRO A 75 0.97 17.35 -16.97
N SER A 76 0.86 17.01 -15.69
CA SER A 76 1.53 17.66 -14.56
C SER A 76 1.54 16.72 -13.36
N ASP A 77 2.40 16.99 -12.40
CA ASP A 77 2.56 16.17 -11.19
C ASP A 77 1.25 16.14 -10.37
N ASP A 78 0.57 17.28 -10.25
CA ASP A 78 -0.74 17.39 -9.57
C ASP A 78 -1.86 16.63 -10.29
N ALA A 79 -1.70 16.37 -11.59
CA ALA A 79 -2.70 15.70 -12.41
C ALA A 79 -2.64 14.18 -12.28
N VAL A 80 -1.63 13.61 -11.62
CA VAL A 80 -1.43 12.17 -11.52
C VAL A 80 -1.45 11.66 -10.09
N ARG A 81 -1.78 10.38 -9.92
CA ARG A 81 -1.65 9.66 -8.66
C ARG A 81 -1.31 8.21 -8.96
N VAL A 82 -0.50 7.61 -8.12
CA VAL A 82 -0.19 6.18 -8.17
C VAL A 82 -0.82 5.49 -6.96
N GLU A 83 -1.38 4.32 -7.18
CA GLU A 83 -1.88 3.41 -6.14
C GLU A 83 -1.34 2.00 -6.41
N VAL A 84 -1.03 1.26 -5.34
CA VAL A 84 -0.65 -0.15 -5.39
C VAL A 84 -1.74 -0.95 -4.70
N SER A 85 -2.00 -2.18 -5.16
CA SER A 85 -2.99 -3.06 -4.52
C SER A 85 -2.64 -3.34 -3.07
N SER A 86 -3.65 -3.46 -2.21
CA SER A 86 -3.54 -3.75 -0.78
C SER A 86 -3.21 -5.23 -0.48
N ASP A 87 -2.60 -5.93 -1.44
CA ASP A 87 -2.16 -7.32 -1.28
C ASP A 87 -0.81 -7.40 -0.52
N PHE A 88 -0.18 -6.25 -0.26
CA PHE A 88 1.10 -6.10 0.44
C PHE A 88 0.95 -5.32 1.74
N PRO A 89 1.95 -5.35 2.63
CA PRO A 89 2.03 -4.43 3.77
C PRO A 89 1.82 -2.98 3.33
N ALA A 90 1.12 -2.20 4.16
CA ALA A 90 0.74 -0.83 3.82
C ALA A 90 1.96 0.05 3.51
N LEU A 91 3.03 -0.08 4.31
CA LEU A 91 4.29 0.63 4.10
C LEU A 91 4.89 0.34 2.73
N VAL A 92 4.94 -0.94 2.33
CA VAL A 92 5.43 -1.34 0.99
C VAL A 92 4.57 -0.71 -0.10
N CYS A 93 3.24 -0.73 0.05
CA CYS A 93 2.32 -0.13 -0.94
C CYS A 93 2.58 1.38 -1.11
N GLU A 94 2.74 2.11 0.00
CA GLU A 94 2.97 3.55 0.02
C GLU A 94 4.34 3.90 -0.56
N SER A 95 5.39 3.19 -0.17
CA SER A 95 6.74 3.43 -0.67
C SER A 95 6.88 3.10 -2.16
N VAL A 96 6.28 2.00 -2.63
CA VAL A 96 6.22 1.69 -4.07
C VAL A 96 5.42 2.72 -4.84
N ALA A 97 4.23 3.11 -4.33
CA ALA A 97 3.41 4.13 -4.99
C ALA A 97 4.14 5.47 -5.09
N THR A 98 4.81 5.90 -4.01
CA THR A 98 5.62 7.12 -3.95
C THR A 98 6.77 7.04 -4.95
N ARG A 99 7.52 5.93 -4.96
CA ARG A 99 8.67 5.79 -5.85
C ARG A 99 8.28 5.81 -7.33
N VAL A 100 7.21 5.09 -7.69
CA VAL A 100 6.70 5.10 -9.07
C VAL A 100 6.15 6.49 -9.43
N PHE A 101 5.50 7.18 -8.49
CA PHE A 101 5.03 8.55 -8.71
C PHE A 101 6.19 9.51 -8.99
N GLU A 102 7.29 9.46 -8.23
CA GLU A 102 8.48 10.28 -8.47
C GLU A 102 9.06 10.09 -9.87
N VAL A 103 9.19 8.83 -10.30
CA VAL A 103 9.65 8.50 -11.65
C VAL A 103 8.69 9.05 -12.70
N TRP A 104 7.39 8.86 -12.50
CA TRP A 104 6.39 9.36 -13.44
C TRP A 104 6.39 10.89 -13.51
N ALA A 105 6.42 11.58 -12.38
CA ALA A 105 6.51 13.04 -12.31
C ALA A 105 7.77 13.56 -13.02
N GLY A 106 8.91 12.90 -12.82
CA GLY A 106 10.15 13.17 -13.55
C GLY A 106 9.95 13.08 -15.07
N GLU A 107 9.35 12.00 -15.55
CA GLU A 107 9.03 11.79 -16.98
C GLU A 107 8.05 12.82 -17.55
N LEU A 108 7.08 13.28 -16.75
CA LEU A 108 6.13 14.32 -17.13
C LEU A 108 6.83 15.68 -17.30
N SER A 109 7.81 15.99 -16.47
CA SER A 109 8.57 17.25 -16.55
C SER A 109 9.45 17.36 -17.80
N HIS A 110 9.91 16.22 -18.34
CA HIS A 110 10.83 16.15 -19.47
C HIS A 110 10.17 15.84 -20.83
N GLY A 111 8.88 15.46 -20.83
CA GLY A 111 8.23 14.82 -21.96
C GLY A 111 7.13 15.62 -22.68
N GLN A 112 6.81 15.18 -23.90
CA GLN A 112 5.51 15.44 -24.54
C GLN A 112 4.65 14.18 -24.37
N GLY A 113 3.69 14.19 -23.44
CA GLY A 113 2.73 13.10 -23.25
C GLY A 113 2.67 12.57 -21.82
N TRP A 114 1.94 11.47 -21.63
CA TRP A 114 1.71 10.87 -20.32
C TRP A 114 2.72 9.78 -19.96
N ARG A 115 3.51 9.29 -20.92
CA ARG A 115 4.60 8.32 -20.71
C ARG A 115 4.16 7.04 -20.01
N LEU A 116 2.90 6.64 -20.20
CA LEU A 116 2.30 5.51 -19.51
C LEU A 116 3.07 4.20 -19.75
N GLU A 117 3.50 3.98 -20.99
CA GLU A 117 4.27 2.76 -21.32
C GLU A 117 5.62 2.73 -20.63
N ALA A 118 6.34 3.86 -20.64
CA ALA A 118 7.68 3.96 -20.06
C ALA A 118 7.66 3.72 -18.55
N VAL A 119 6.67 4.28 -17.84
CA VAL A 119 6.54 4.07 -16.38
C VAL A 119 6.19 2.63 -16.04
N LEU A 120 5.28 2.01 -16.81
CA LEU A 120 4.91 0.60 -16.58
C LEU A 120 6.04 -0.36 -16.92
N GLU A 121 6.85 -0.06 -17.93
CA GLU A 121 8.05 -0.81 -18.30
C GLU A 121 9.15 -0.64 -17.24
N TRP A 122 9.37 0.59 -16.77
CA TRP A 122 10.31 0.87 -15.69
C TRP A 122 9.95 0.09 -14.41
N ALA A 123 8.66 0.06 -14.03
CA ALA A 123 8.20 -0.68 -12.86
C ALA A 123 8.40 -2.21 -12.99
N GLU A 124 8.36 -2.74 -14.21
CA GLU A 124 8.64 -4.15 -14.50
C GLU A 124 10.15 -4.47 -14.40
N GLU A 125 11.00 -3.58 -14.94
CA GLU A 125 12.46 -3.71 -14.83
C GLU A 125 12.96 -3.60 -13.39
N HIS A 126 12.32 -2.75 -12.58
CA HIS A 126 12.73 -2.47 -11.20
C HIS A 126 11.85 -3.20 -10.17
N PHE A 127 11.14 -4.25 -10.57
CA PHE A 127 10.20 -4.97 -9.72
C PHE A 127 10.80 -5.40 -8.39
N ALA A 128 11.98 -6.03 -8.41
CA ALA A 128 12.66 -6.49 -7.20
C ALA A 128 13.10 -5.32 -6.31
N GLU A 129 13.59 -4.23 -6.91
CA GLU A 129 14.02 -3.03 -6.18
C GLU A 129 12.84 -2.35 -5.48
N LEU A 130 11.66 -2.33 -6.12
CA LEU A 130 10.43 -1.81 -5.55
C LEU A 130 10.02 -2.60 -4.29
N LEU A 131 10.15 -3.93 -4.30
CA LEU A 131 9.85 -4.75 -3.12
C LEU A 131 10.88 -4.58 -1.98
N LEU A 132 12.10 -4.15 -2.31
CA LEU A 132 13.19 -3.93 -1.35
C LEU A 132 13.19 -2.55 -0.69
N LEU A 133 12.30 -1.64 -1.09
CA LEU A 133 12.24 -0.28 -0.52
C LEU A 133 12.05 -0.31 1.00
N GLU A 134 11.20 -1.20 1.51
CA GLU A 134 10.90 -1.35 2.93
C GLU A 134 11.50 -2.62 3.50
N SER A 135 12.79 -2.56 3.85
CA SER A 135 13.53 -3.70 4.42
C SER A 135 12.92 -4.27 5.70
N ALA A 136 12.20 -3.44 6.48
CA ALA A 136 11.50 -3.86 7.70
C ALA A 136 10.34 -4.82 7.42
N CYS A 137 9.79 -4.80 6.20
CA CYS A 137 8.68 -5.66 5.79
C CYS A 137 9.17 -6.97 5.13
N ILE A 138 10.47 -7.26 5.16
CA ILE A 138 11.06 -8.40 4.45
C ILE A 138 11.49 -9.46 5.45
N ASP A 139 10.81 -10.60 5.43
CA ASP A 139 11.21 -11.79 6.18
C ASP A 139 11.96 -12.76 5.27
N MET A 140 13.08 -13.28 5.77
CA MET A 140 14.00 -14.12 5.02
C MET A 140 13.95 -15.54 5.55
N TYR A 141 13.71 -16.50 4.65
CA TYR A 141 13.64 -17.91 5.02
C TYR A 141 14.32 -18.82 3.99
N ASP A 142 14.68 -20.03 4.42
CA ASP A 142 15.24 -21.05 3.54
C ASP A 142 14.09 -21.80 2.84
N GLY A 143 13.97 -21.59 1.54
CA GLY A 143 13.04 -22.31 0.67
C GLY A 143 13.74 -23.33 -0.22
N VAL A 144 12.96 -23.93 -1.12
CA VAL A 144 13.47 -24.88 -2.11
C VAL A 144 13.11 -24.35 -3.50
N ASP A 145 14.07 -24.34 -4.41
CA ASP A 145 13.86 -23.94 -5.80
C ASP A 145 13.19 -25.06 -6.63
N THR A 146 12.98 -24.80 -7.92
CA THR A 146 12.41 -25.80 -8.85
C THR A 146 13.32 -27.02 -9.06
N SER A 147 14.60 -26.94 -8.70
CA SER A 147 15.59 -28.01 -8.83
C SER A 147 15.76 -28.85 -7.56
N GLY A 148 15.08 -28.49 -6.46
CA GLY A 148 15.18 -29.17 -5.17
C GLY A 148 16.33 -28.67 -4.30
N MET A 149 16.99 -27.58 -4.69
CA MET A 149 18.10 -26.96 -3.95
C MET A 149 17.57 -25.95 -2.95
N THR A 150 18.19 -25.89 -1.78
CA THR A 150 17.88 -24.87 -0.78
C THR A 150 18.32 -23.51 -1.28
N ILE A 151 17.40 -22.57 -1.34
CA ILE A 151 17.64 -21.18 -1.72
C ILE A 151 17.08 -20.24 -0.66
N ARG A 152 17.64 -19.05 -0.56
CA ARG A 152 17.10 -17.97 0.24
C ARG A 152 15.88 -17.37 -0.46
N ARG A 153 14.76 -17.29 0.25
CA ARG A 153 13.51 -16.68 -0.22
C ARG A 153 13.11 -15.52 0.69
N TYR A 154 12.30 -14.62 0.14
CA TYR A 154 11.82 -13.42 0.79
C TYR A 154 10.30 -13.38 0.77
N ALA A 155 9.70 -13.26 1.95
CA ALA A 155 8.27 -13.02 2.12
C ALA A 155 8.05 -11.57 2.57
N LEU A 156 6.98 -10.94 2.08
CA LEU A 156 6.57 -9.63 2.57
C LEU A 156 5.63 -9.84 3.76
N VAL A 157 6.02 -9.30 4.90
CA VAL A 157 5.28 -9.37 6.17
C VAL A 157 5.05 -7.97 6.70
N ASP A 158 3.93 -7.77 7.41
CA ASP A 158 3.74 -6.51 8.14
C ASP A 158 4.85 -6.38 9.19
N PRO A 159 5.41 -5.17 9.38
CA PRO A 159 6.43 -4.96 10.39
C PRO A 159 5.85 -5.29 11.76
N PRO A 160 6.69 -5.78 12.70
CA PRO A 160 6.25 -5.92 14.08
C PRO A 160 5.80 -4.54 14.58
N ILE A 161 4.57 -4.47 15.09
CA ILE A 161 4.11 -3.31 15.84
C ILE A 161 4.89 -3.39 17.15
N ASP A 162 5.77 -2.43 17.40
CA ASP A 162 6.39 -2.28 18.72
C ASP A 162 5.28 -1.87 19.71
N GLU A 163 4.62 -2.87 20.29
CA GLU A 163 3.55 -2.68 21.30
C GLU A 163 4.12 -2.24 22.66
N ASP A 164 5.43 -2.00 22.77
CA ASP A 164 6.15 -1.80 24.03
C ASP A 164 6.51 -0.33 24.36
N GLU A 165 6.11 0.68 23.57
CA GLU A 165 6.45 2.10 23.87
C GLU A 165 5.38 2.90 24.67
N ASP A 166 4.24 2.29 25.02
CA ASP A 166 3.13 3.01 25.71
C ASP A 166 2.84 2.54 27.16
N ASP A 167 3.69 1.73 27.82
CA ASP A 167 3.37 1.20 29.17
C ASP A 167 4.51 1.17 30.21
N ASP A 168 5.50 2.08 30.18
CA ASP A 168 6.34 2.36 31.38
C ASP A 168 7.32 3.55 31.19
N SER A 169 6.85 4.80 31.28
CA SER A 169 7.75 5.93 31.58
C SER A 169 7.07 7.00 32.44
N ASP A 170 6.47 6.56 33.54
CA ASP A 170 6.28 7.38 34.74
C ASP A 170 7.49 7.13 35.66
N SER A 171 8.64 7.72 35.31
CA SER A 171 9.80 7.75 36.21
C SER A 171 10.18 9.20 36.48
N GLU A 172 9.59 9.72 37.55
CA GLU A 172 10.12 10.82 38.34
C GLU A 172 11.64 10.64 38.55
N LEU A 173 12.46 11.56 38.04
CA LEU A 173 13.77 11.86 38.63
C LEU A 173 14.01 13.37 38.61
N GLU A 174 13.78 13.96 39.77
CA GLU A 174 14.34 15.24 40.22
C GLU A 174 15.87 15.18 40.36
N GLN A 175 16.49 16.37 40.36
CA GLN A 175 17.83 16.70 40.89
C GLN A 175 19.04 16.20 40.05
N ASP A 176 20.09 16.97 39.76
CA ASP A 176 20.71 18.10 40.47
C ASP A 176 21.50 19.02 39.51
N GLU A 177 21.70 20.25 39.96
CA GLU A 177 22.67 21.23 39.48
C GLU A 177 24.11 20.71 39.68
N ASP A 178 24.99 20.86 38.68
CA ASP A 178 26.43 21.00 38.98
C ASP A 178 27.16 21.94 38.01
N GLU A 179 27.86 22.89 38.62
CA GLU A 179 28.64 23.95 38.01
C GLU A 179 30.05 23.44 37.64
N GLY A 180 30.34 23.30 36.35
CA GLY A 180 31.67 22.90 35.85
C GLY A 180 32.41 24.02 35.12
N LYS A 181 32.99 24.97 35.85
CA LYS A 181 34.03 25.89 35.33
C LYS A 181 35.23 25.09 34.80
N ASN A 182 35.66 25.33 33.56
CA ASN A 182 37.08 25.18 33.24
C ASN A 182 37.54 26.16 32.14
N ASN A 183 38.43 27.07 32.54
CA ASN A 183 39.24 27.94 31.68
C ASN A 183 40.63 27.31 31.55
N GLY A 184 41.21 27.30 30.35
CA GLY A 184 42.63 27.04 30.10
C GLY A 184 42.88 26.89 28.60
N ASP A 185 43.28 27.93 27.87
CA ASP A 185 44.63 28.53 27.78
C ASP A 185 45.46 27.96 26.59
N CYS A 186 45.59 28.82 25.58
CA CYS A 186 46.61 29.03 24.54
C CYS A 186 47.39 27.86 23.89
N GLY A 187 47.26 27.80 22.56
CA GLY A 187 48.27 27.27 21.64
C GLY A 187 48.12 27.91 20.25
N GLU A 188 48.78 29.04 20.02
CA GLU A 188 48.95 29.65 18.69
C GLU A 188 49.91 28.82 17.83
N GLY A 189 49.53 28.51 16.60
CA GLY A 189 50.42 27.92 15.60
C GLY A 189 49.72 27.58 14.29
N GLU A 190 49.92 28.43 13.28
CA GLU A 190 49.83 28.13 11.84
C GLU A 190 48.45 28.19 11.16
N GLU A 191 48.10 29.43 10.82
CA GLU A 191 47.55 29.90 9.55
C GLU A 191 47.64 28.89 8.37
N ARG A 192 46.50 28.29 7.98
CA ARG A 192 45.89 28.31 6.62
C ARG A 192 44.93 27.12 6.37
N VAL A 193 43.73 27.46 5.88
CA VAL A 193 42.68 26.60 5.27
C VAL A 193 41.70 25.92 6.24
N SER A 194 40.63 26.63 6.63
CA SER A 194 39.35 26.01 7.01
C SER A 194 38.25 27.04 7.31
N THR A 195 37.66 27.65 6.27
CA THR A 195 36.39 28.41 6.40
C THR A 195 35.18 27.65 5.85
N GLU A 196 35.36 26.41 5.40
CA GLU A 196 34.29 25.55 4.86
C GLU A 196 33.83 24.46 5.84
N THR A 197 34.58 24.20 6.91
CA THR A 197 34.22 23.17 7.92
C THR A 197 33.29 23.70 9.01
N ASP A 198 33.34 25.01 9.31
CA ASP A 198 32.45 25.62 10.32
C ASP A 198 31.02 25.83 9.79
N THR A 199 30.86 25.99 8.47
CA THR A 199 29.54 26.13 7.85
C THR A 199 28.81 24.78 7.77
N ALA A 200 29.52 23.67 7.58
CA ALA A 200 28.93 22.33 7.56
C ALA A 200 28.41 21.90 8.95
N ALA A 201 29.16 22.18 10.02
CA ALA A 201 28.72 21.90 11.38
C ALA A 201 27.47 22.70 11.76
N GLN A 202 27.42 23.99 11.39
CA GLN A 202 26.24 24.84 11.63
C GLN A 202 24.99 24.35 10.87
N LEU A 203 25.15 23.83 9.66
CA LEU A 203 24.03 23.28 8.87
C LEU A 203 23.50 21.96 9.43
N CYS A 204 24.37 21.11 10.00
CA CYS A 204 23.96 19.89 10.69
C CYS A 204 23.16 20.21 11.96
N ASP A 205 23.64 21.12 12.80
CA ASP A 205 22.95 21.54 14.04
C ASP A 205 21.60 22.21 13.73
N GLU A 206 21.52 23.03 12.68
CA GLU A 206 20.27 23.69 12.28
C GLU A 206 19.24 22.69 11.73
N ARG A 207 19.69 21.65 11.03
CA ARG A 207 18.83 20.56 10.56
C ARG A 207 18.28 19.74 11.73
N GLU A 208 19.13 19.36 12.69
CA GLU A 208 18.68 18.62 13.87
C GLU A 208 17.68 19.43 14.70
N ARG A 209 17.89 20.75 14.81
CA ARG A 209 16.94 21.66 15.48
C ARG A 209 15.59 21.70 14.77
N LEU A 210 15.56 21.72 13.43
CA LEU A 210 14.32 21.70 12.67
C LEU A 210 13.59 20.36 12.81
N GLU A 211 14.32 19.24 12.78
CA GLU A 211 13.75 17.90 12.97
C GLU A 211 13.10 17.74 14.36
N ARG A 212 13.71 18.31 15.41
CA ARG A 212 13.09 18.35 16.76
C ARG A 212 11.80 19.17 16.79
N ILE A 213 11.75 20.29 16.05
CA ILE A 213 10.56 21.15 15.98
C ILE A 213 9.43 20.43 15.22
N THR A 214 9.74 19.75 14.12
CA THR A 214 8.73 19.00 13.34
C THR A 214 8.19 17.82 14.14
N LEU A 215 9.07 17.08 14.84
CA LEU A 215 8.65 15.95 15.67
C LEU A 215 7.73 16.41 16.82
N ALA A 216 8.04 17.55 17.44
CA ALA A 216 7.18 18.13 18.48
C ALA A 216 5.82 18.59 17.93
N ALA A 217 5.79 19.19 16.74
CA ALA A 217 4.55 19.62 16.09
C ALA A 217 3.67 18.43 15.65
N GLU A 218 4.30 17.35 15.20
CA GLU A 218 3.60 16.11 14.83
C GLU A 218 3.01 15.42 16.06
N ALA A 219 3.76 15.36 17.18
CA ALA A 219 3.27 14.83 18.44
C ALA A 219 2.08 15.65 19.01
N GLU A 220 2.07 16.97 18.84
CA GLU A 220 0.93 17.81 19.21
C GLU A 220 -0.29 17.58 18.30
N ALA A 221 -0.08 17.42 16.99
CA ALA A 221 -1.16 17.12 16.05
C ALA A 221 -1.80 15.76 16.33
N ASP A 222 -1.00 14.75 16.66
CA ASP A 222 -1.50 13.41 17.01
C ASP A 222 -2.30 13.42 18.32
N ARG A 223 -1.85 14.16 19.36
CA ARG A 223 -2.63 14.37 20.58
C ARG A 223 -4.00 14.99 20.29
N GLN A 224 -4.05 16.02 19.45
CA GLN A 224 -5.32 16.66 19.08
C GLN A 224 -6.25 15.72 18.31
N TRP A 225 -5.70 14.88 17.43
CA TRP A 225 -6.50 13.90 16.69
C TRP A 225 -7.08 12.82 17.61
N ARG A 226 -6.28 12.30 18.56
CA ARG A 226 -6.75 11.33 19.56
C ARG A 226 -7.83 11.93 20.48
N GLU A 227 -7.69 13.19 20.89
CA GLU A 227 -8.73 13.88 21.67
C GLU A 227 -10.02 14.11 20.87
N GLN A 228 -9.93 14.52 19.59
CA GLN A 228 -11.11 14.63 18.73
C GLN A 228 -11.80 13.29 18.55
N ARG A 229 -11.05 12.21 18.34
CA ARG A 229 -11.62 10.87 18.17
C ARG A 229 -12.28 10.36 19.45
N ARG A 230 -11.68 10.62 20.62
CA ARG A 230 -12.30 10.31 21.92
C ARG A 230 -13.59 11.09 22.12
N ARG A 231 -13.60 12.38 21.77
CA ARG A 231 -14.78 13.24 21.88
C ARG A 231 -15.92 12.82 20.94
N GLU A 232 -15.62 12.48 19.69
CA GLU A 232 -16.60 11.96 18.73
C GLU A 232 -17.18 10.61 19.18
N ALA A 233 -16.34 9.74 19.77
CA ALA A 233 -16.80 8.46 20.31
C ALA A 233 -17.72 8.64 21.54
N GLU A 234 -17.43 9.60 22.41
CA GLU A 234 -18.30 9.96 23.54
C GLU A 234 -19.64 10.53 23.07
N GLU A 235 -19.63 11.41 22.06
CA GLU A 235 -20.86 11.98 21.47
C GLU A 235 -21.74 10.92 20.80
N LEU A 236 -21.13 9.96 20.09
CA LEU A 236 -21.85 8.85 19.46
C LEU A 236 -22.41 7.85 20.50
N GLY A 237 -21.69 7.65 21.61
CA GLY A 237 -22.11 6.81 22.73
C GLY A 237 -23.33 7.35 23.49
N GLU A 238 -23.49 8.68 23.53
CA GLU A 238 -24.62 9.33 24.20
C GLU A 238 -25.91 9.31 23.36
N ALA A 239 -25.79 9.39 22.02
CA ALA A 239 -26.91 9.26 21.09
C ALA A 239 -27.50 7.83 21.03
N GLY A 240 -26.72 6.80 21.37
CA GLY A 240 -27.15 5.40 21.40
C GLY A 240 -27.91 4.96 22.66
N ARG A 241 -27.93 5.79 23.72
CA ARG A 241 -28.55 5.44 25.02
C ARG A 241 -30.00 5.84 25.19
N GLN A 242 -30.62 6.54 24.23
CA GLN A 242 -32.06 6.73 24.27
C GLN A 242 -32.78 5.51 23.68
N PRO A 243 -33.50 4.70 24.47
CA PRO A 243 -34.29 3.62 23.93
C PRO A 243 -35.41 4.22 23.08
N THR A 244 -35.24 4.16 21.75
CA THR A 244 -36.36 4.39 20.85
C THR A 244 -37.40 3.32 21.15
N THR A 245 -38.56 3.75 21.63
CA THR A 245 -39.69 2.89 21.97
C THR A 245 -40.26 2.30 20.68
N VAL A 246 -39.62 1.24 20.19
CA VAL A 246 -40.11 0.49 19.02
C VAL A 246 -41.53 0.00 19.31
N SER A 247 -42.47 0.45 18.50
CA SER A 247 -43.88 0.08 18.62
C SER A 247 -44.04 -1.44 18.59
N LYS A 248 -44.97 -2.00 19.40
CA LYS A 248 -45.25 -3.45 19.49
C LYS A 248 -45.43 -4.13 18.12
N LYS A 249 -45.89 -3.38 17.11
CA LYS A 249 -46.07 -3.85 15.73
C LYS A 249 -44.75 -4.11 15.00
N GLN A 250 -43.70 -3.33 15.26
CA GLN A 250 -42.36 -3.56 14.71
C GLN A 250 -41.64 -4.72 15.40
N GLN A 251 -41.83 -4.90 16.71
CA GLN A 251 -41.27 -6.06 17.42
C GLN A 251 -41.84 -7.39 16.88
N GLN A 252 -43.14 -7.45 16.58
CA GLN A 252 -43.73 -8.65 15.99
C GLN A 252 -43.22 -8.94 14.57
N ALA A 253 -42.95 -7.91 13.76
CA ALA A 253 -42.38 -8.08 12.43
C ALA A 253 -40.95 -8.66 12.48
N LEU A 254 -40.11 -8.15 13.38
CA LEU A 254 -38.73 -8.64 13.58
C LEU A 254 -38.68 -10.07 14.12
N ILE A 255 -39.63 -10.47 14.97
CA ILE A 255 -39.72 -11.86 15.46
C ILE A 255 -40.12 -12.80 14.31
N LYS A 256 -41.07 -12.38 13.46
CA LYS A 256 -41.53 -13.17 12.32
C LYS A 256 -40.44 -13.36 11.27
N GLU A 257 -39.69 -12.29 10.95
CA GLU A 257 -38.56 -12.36 10.02
C GLU A 257 -37.44 -13.31 10.51
N LYS A 258 -37.15 -13.31 11.82
CA LYS A 258 -36.18 -14.25 12.41
C LYS A 258 -36.67 -15.71 12.39
N GLN A 259 -37.98 -15.95 12.52
CA GLN A 259 -38.56 -17.29 12.41
C GLN A 259 -38.53 -17.83 10.97
N ASP A 260 -38.86 -16.98 9.99
CA ASP A 260 -38.87 -17.37 8.57
C ASP A 260 -37.44 -17.71 8.08
N LYS A 261 -36.42 -16.94 8.50
CA LYS A 261 -35.02 -17.24 8.19
C LYS A 261 -34.52 -18.55 8.82
N ARG A 262 -35.11 -19.01 9.93
CA ARG A 262 -34.75 -20.27 10.60
C ARG A 262 -35.42 -21.50 9.98
N GLN A 263 -36.59 -21.37 9.34
CA GLN A 263 -37.33 -22.53 8.81
C GLN A 263 -36.82 -23.04 7.45
N GLY A 264 -36.00 -22.27 6.72
CA GLY A 264 -35.47 -22.67 5.40
C GLY A 264 -34.13 -23.40 5.40
N ALA A 265 -33.34 -23.29 6.47
CA ALA A 265 -32.00 -23.88 6.53
C ALA A 265 -32.05 -25.30 7.12
N ARG A 266 -32.48 -26.29 6.32
CA ARG A 266 -32.17 -27.70 6.60
C ARG A 266 -30.65 -27.87 6.46
N LEU A 267 -29.90 -27.67 7.54
CA LEU A 267 -28.50 -28.07 7.62
C LEU A 267 -28.40 -29.54 7.19
N ARG A 268 -27.79 -29.79 6.03
CA ARG A 268 -27.40 -31.14 5.64
C ARG A 268 -26.46 -31.66 6.74
N LYS A 269 -26.77 -32.83 7.30
CA LYS A 269 -25.91 -33.51 8.27
C LYS A 269 -24.60 -33.91 7.58
N THR A 270 -23.56 -33.12 7.76
CA THR A 270 -22.17 -33.47 7.45
C THR A 270 -21.61 -34.31 8.60
N GLY A 271 -22.06 -35.56 8.70
CA GLY A 271 -21.50 -36.54 9.63
C GLY A 271 -20.63 -37.56 8.89
N SER A 272 -19.55 -38.01 9.52
CA SER A 272 -18.60 -39.03 9.03
C SER A 272 -19.22 -40.37 8.60
N ARG A 273 -20.49 -40.61 8.93
CA ARG A 273 -21.27 -41.78 8.49
C ARG A 273 -21.83 -41.70 7.07
N ALA A 274 -21.73 -40.55 6.38
CA ALA A 274 -22.19 -40.42 4.99
C ALA A 274 -21.19 -41.01 3.97
N ASN A 275 -19.90 -41.11 4.33
CA ASN A 275 -18.88 -41.76 3.50
C ASN A 275 -18.74 -43.23 3.89
N LYS A 276 -19.78 -44.04 3.67
CA LYS A 276 -19.59 -45.49 3.61
C LYS A 276 -18.97 -45.81 2.26
N PHE A 277 -17.76 -46.35 2.30
CA PHE A 277 -17.01 -46.87 1.17
C PHE A 277 -17.85 -47.93 0.44
N ASP A 278 -18.31 -47.60 -0.77
CA ASP A 278 -19.07 -48.51 -1.62
C ASP A 278 -18.09 -49.39 -2.41
N ALA A 279 -17.82 -50.59 -1.88
CA ALA A 279 -16.81 -51.50 -2.43
C ALA A 279 -17.15 -51.97 -3.87
N ASP A 280 -18.43 -51.95 -4.26
CA ASP A 280 -18.87 -52.38 -5.60
C ASP A 280 -18.58 -51.33 -6.69
N ALA A 281 -18.38 -50.05 -6.32
CA ALA A 281 -18.05 -48.99 -7.28
C ALA A 281 -16.53 -48.89 -7.57
N ALA A 282 -15.68 -49.32 -6.63
CA ALA A 282 -14.22 -49.23 -6.74
C ALA A 282 -13.61 -50.31 -7.66
N GLY A 283 -14.29 -51.45 -7.85
CA GLY A 283 -13.81 -52.56 -8.69
C GLY A 283 -13.92 -52.34 -10.21
N LYS A 284 -14.71 -51.37 -10.68
CA LYS A 284 -15.01 -51.20 -12.13
C LYS A 284 -14.13 -50.18 -12.88
N LYS A 285 -13.22 -49.47 -12.22
CA LYS A 285 -12.35 -48.45 -12.87
C LYS A 285 -10.88 -48.85 -13.01
N ALA A 286 -10.54 -50.11 -12.75
CA ALA A 286 -9.18 -50.63 -12.91
C ALA A 286 -9.03 -51.50 -14.17
N ASN A 287 -9.47 -51.03 -15.34
CA ASN A 287 -8.94 -51.56 -16.60
C ASN A 287 -9.19 -50.63 -17.80
N LYS A 288 -8.26 -49.72 -18.05
CA LYS A 288 -7.97 -49.18 -19.38
C LYS A 288 -6.55 -48.62 -19.40
N LYS A 289 -5.58 -49.54 -19.32
CA LYS A 289 -4.25 -49.31 -19.88
C LYS A 289 -4.30 -49.58 -21.38
N ASN A 290 -3.62 -48.69 -22.11
CA ASN A 290 -2.95 -48.89 -23.39
C ASN A 290 -3.80 -49.12 -24.64
N GLY A 291 -3.73 -48.12 -25.52
CA GLY A 291 -3.89 -48.33 -26.96
C GLY A 291 -4.37 -47.08 -27.68
N LEU A 292 -3.45 -46.21 -28.09
CA LEU A 292 -3.27 -45.88 -29.52
C LEU A 292 -2.13 -44.87 -29.72
N LEU A 293 -1.05 -45.39 -30.32
CA LEU A 293 -0.16 -44.67 -31.21
C LEU A 293 -0.65 -45.04 -32.62
N HIS A 294 -1.08 -44.05 -33.41
CA HIS A 294 -0.87 -43.92 -34.86
C HIS A 294 -1.53 -42.63 -35.36
#